data_AF-A0A524E9E9-F1
#
_entry.id   AF-A0A524E9E9-F1
#
_cell.length_a   1.000
_cell.length_b   1.000
_cell.length_c   1.000
_cell.angle_alpha   90.00
_cell.angle_beta   90.00
_cell.angle_gamma   90.00
#
_symmetry.space_group_name_H-M   'P 1'
#
loop_
_entity.id
_entity.type
_entity.pdbx_description
1 polymer ?
#
loop_
_entity_poly.entity_id
_entity_poly.type
_entity_poly.pdbx_seq_one_letter_code
_entity_poly.pdbx_strand_id
1 'polypeptide(L)'
;MLDKVVTILMDLLDSCDKRGLPLEDLEEALADRIRAESDIEGNDLANQAIRHALDNWLIDQTIDYRHNERGVEVGPLIWFCRKLTQEESEELKQLPDIEKETIRILREQQSEEGLGTMRERDLLEHLRSRGFETEFTPMIEDYVSDYFTTEDGELVEWIYLVPQFELSEDYKQGMRELDEMSLQKELRRERED
;
A
#
# COMPACT_ATOMS: atom_id res chain seq x y z
N MET A 1 23.12 -5.90 -14.95
CA MET A 1 22.33 -4.91 -15.72
C MET A 1 21.16 -4.42 -14.88
N LEU A 2 20.33 -5.33 -14.36
CA LEU A 2 19.26 -5.00 -13.40
C LEU A 2 19.76 -4.20 -12.19
N ASP A 3 20.87 -4.60 -11.56
CA ASP A 3 21.46 -3.87 -10.41
C ASP A 3 21.78 -2.40 -10.71
N LYS A 4 22.20 -2.10 -11.95
CA LYS A 4 22.46 -0.72 -12.38
C LYS A 4 21.14 0.05 -12.49
N VAL A 5 20.10 -0.57 -13.05
CA VAL A 5 18.77 0.05 -13.16
C VAL A 5 18.15 0.26 -11.78
N VAL A 6 18.29 -0.70 -10.87
CA VAL A 6 17.87 -0.55 -9.47
C VAL A 6 18.62 0.62 -8.81
N THR A 7 19.91 0.80 -9.09
CA THR A 7 20.66 1.97 -8.60
C THR A 7 20.04 3.28 -9.10
N ILE A 8 19.70 3.37 -10.39
CA ILE A 8 19.03 4.56 -10.97
C ILE A 8 17.66 4.81 -10.31
N LEU A 9 16.89 3.74 -10.06
CA LEU A 9 15.62 3.81 -9.35
C LEU A 9 15.80 4.37 -7.93
N MET A 10 16.81 3.88 -7.18
CA MET A 10 17.10 4.40 -5.84
C MET A 10 17.50 5.87 -5.88
N ASP A 11 18.31 6.28 -6.85
CA ASP A 11 18.73 7.68 -7.02
C ASP A 11 17.55 8.62 -7.32
N LEU A 12 16.56 8.15 -8.12
CA LEU A 12 15.33 8.90 -8.37
C LEU A 12 14.55 9.11 -7.07
N LEU A 13 14.37 8.05 -6.29
CA LEU A 13 13.62 8.09 -5.03
C LEU A 13 14.35 8.84 -3.90
N ASP A 14 15.69 8.88 -3.91
CA ASP A 14 16.48 9.66 -2.96
C ASP A 14 16.27 11.17 -3.09
N SER A 15 15.83 11.63 -4.25
CA SER A 15 15.50 13.04 -4.49
C SER A 15 14.09 13.44 -4.06
N CYS A 16 13.30 12.47 -3.59
CA CYS A 16 11.90 12.65 -3.23
C CYS A 16 11.72 12.84 -1.74
N ASP A 17 10.55 13.36 -1.35
CA ASP A 17 10.17 13.37 0.05
C ASP A 17 9.87 11.95 0.56
N LYS A 18 9.54 11.84 1.85
CA LYS A 18 9.26 10.54 2.48
C LYS A 18 8.08 9.79 1.86
N ARG A 19 7.19 10.49 1.16
CA ARG A 19 6.00 9.92 0.54
C ARG A 19 6.34 9.21 -0.77
N GLY A 20 7.41 9.65 -1.44
CA GLY A 20 7.87 9.08 -2.69
C GLY A 20 7.17 9.68 -3.92
N LEU A 21 7.17 8.92 -5.02
CA LEU A 21 6.59 9.36 -6.30
C LEU A 21 5.37 8.53 -6.66
N PRO A 22 4.37 9.12 -7.34
CA PRO A 22 3.35 8.34 -8.02
C PRO A 22 3.99 7.25 -8.88
N LEU A 23 3.46 6.02 -8.83
CA LEU A 23 4.03 4.87 -9.52
C LEU A 23 4.17 5.12 -11.03
N GLU A 24 3.14 5.68 -11.67
CA GLU A 24 3.15 6.03 -13.10
C GLU A 24 4.27 7.03 -13.43
N ASP A 25 4.40 8.09 -12.63
CA ASP A 25 5.42 9.13 -12.80
C ASP A 25 6.84 8.54 -12.62
N LEU A 26 7.01 7.58 -11.69
CA LEU A 26 8.26 6.86 -11.45
C LEU A 26 8.63 5.92 -12.59
N GLU A 27 7.67 5.14 -13.10
CA GLU A 27 7.86 4.23 -14.23
C GLU A 27 8.32 5.00 -15.47
N GLU A 28 7.66 6.12 -15.77
CA GLU A 28 8.03 7.00 -16.89
C GLU A 28 9.45 7.57 -16.72
N ALA A 29 9.74 8.17 -15.56
CA ALA A 29 11.03 8.78 -15.27
C ALA A 29 12.18 7.76 -15.31
N LEU A 30 11.97 6.55 -14.77
CA LEU A 30 12.95 5.47 -14.80
C LEU A 30 13.18 4.97 -16.23
N ALA A 31 12.11 4.75 -17.00
CA ALA A 31 12.22 4.31 -18.39
C ALA A 31 12.95 5.34 -19.27
N ASP A 32 12.66 6.63 -19.10
CA ASP A 32 13.35 7.72 -19.81
C ASP A 32 14.85 7.74 -19.47
N ARG A 33 15.21 7.54 -18.21
CA ARG A 33 16.61 7.52 -17.77
C ARG A 33 17.38 6.31 -18.27
N ILE A 34 16.74 5.13 -18.30
CA ILE A 34 17.32 3.92 -18.90
C ILE A 34 17.59 4.14 -20.39
N ARG A 35 16.60 4.70 -21.12
CA ARG A 35 16.71 5.00 -22.56
C ARG A 35 17.87 5.94 -22.85
N ALA A 36 18.02 7.00 -22.04
CA ALA A 36 19.13 7.96 -22.18
C ALA A 36 20.52 7.34 -21.94
N GLU A 37 20.62 6.30 -21.11
CA GLU A 37 21.90 5.68 -20.75
C GLU A 37 22.28 4.43 -21.55
N SER A 38 21.31 3.74 -22.19
CA SER A 38 21.51 2.35 -22.58
C SER A 38 21.02 1.96 -23.99
N ASP A 39 20.32 2.81 -24.75
CA ASP A 39 19.71 2.46 -26.06
C ASP A 39 18.79 1.20 -26.04
N ILE A 40 18.32 0.77 -24.86
CA ILE A 40 17.41 -0.37 -24.66
C ILE A 40 15.99 0.16 -24.44
N GLU A 41 14.96 -0.59 -24.87
CA GLU A 41 13.57 -0.32 -24.50
C GLU A 41 13.42 -0.30 -22.97
N GLY A 42 13.23 0.90 -22.41
CA GLY A 42 13.33 1.14 -20.97
C GLY A 42 12.16 0.60 -20.14
N ASN A 43 10.99 0.38 -20.74
CA ASN A 43 9.75 0.11 -19.99
C ASN A 43 9.78 -1.26 -19.30
N ASP A 44 10.15 -2.32 -20.00
CA ASP A 44 10.22 -3.67 -19.42
C ASP A 44 11.30 -3.76 -18.32
N LEU A 45 12.43 -3.09 -18.53
CA LEU A 45 13.50 -3.04 -17.53
C LEU A 45 13.13 -2.20 -16.30
N ALA A 46 12.39 -1.10 -16.49
CA ALA A 46 11.86 -0.29 -15.39
C ALA A 46 10.93 -1.12 -14.50
N ASN A 47 9.95 -1.79 -15.11
CA ASN A 47 8.99 -2.64 -14.38
C ASN A 47 9.69 -3.79 -13.65
N GLN A 48 10.70 -4.42 -14.27
CA GLN A 48 11.50 -5.46 -13.61
C GLN A 48 12.31 -4.92 -12.44
N ALA A 49 12.88 -3.71 -12.55
CA ALA A 49 13.66 -3.09 -11.48
C ALA A 49 12.77 -2.71 -10.29
N ILE A 50 11.59 -2.14 -10.54
CA ILE A 50 10.62 -1.80 -9.50
C ILE A 50 10.16 -3.07 -8.77
N ARG A 51 9.74 -4.10 -9.51
CA ARG A 51 9.36 -5.40 -8.91
C ARG A 51 10.50 -6.00 -8.09
N HIS A 52 11.71 -6.02 -8.64
CA HIS A 52 12.88 -6.52 -7.92
C HIS A 52 13.14 -5.73 -6.63
N ALA A 53 13.03 -4.40 -6.66
CA ALA A 53 13.22 -3.56 -5.50
C ALA A 53 12.13 -3.79 -4.43
N LEU A 54 10.87 -3.99 -4.83
CA LEU A 54 9.76 -4.35 -3.94
C LEU A 54 9.98 -5.72 -3.30
N ASP A 55 10.34 -6.75 -4.09
CA ASP A 55 10.56 -8.11 -3.61
C ASP A 55 11.72 -8.23 -2.61
N ASN A 56 12.70 -7.33 -2.73
CA ASN A 56 13.86 -7.23 -1.84
C ASN A 56 13.69 -6.18 -0.73
N TRP A 57 12.50 -5.59 -0.59
CA TRP A 57 12.17 -4.59 0.43
C TRP A 57 13.15 -3.42 0.44
N LEU A 58 13.55 -2.95 -0.75
CA LEU A 58 14.36 -1.74 -0.91
C LEU A 58 13.47 -0.50 -1.03
N ILE A 59 12.28 -0.69 -1.58
CA ILE A 59 11.24 0.30 -1.74
C ILE A 59 9.93 -0.30 -1.24
N ASP A 60 8.97 0.57 -1.00
CA ASP A 60 7.60 0.24 -0.63
C ASP A 60 6.64 0.86 -1.63
N GLN A 61 5.49 0.22 -1.78
CA GLN A 61 4.39 0.69 -2.62
C GLN A 61 3.20 0.98 -1.72
N THR A 62 2.86 2.26 -1.58
CA THR A 62 1.84 2.78 -0.65
C THR A 62 0.70 3.45 -1.40
N ILE A 63 -0.45 3.61 -0.74
CA ILE A 63 -1.64 4.26 -1.31
C ILE A 63 -1.81 5.62 -0.64
N ASP A 64 -1.99 6.68 -1.44
CA ASP A 64 -2.17 8.02 -0.90
C ASP A 64 -2.79 9.00 -1.94
N TYR A 65 -3.24 10.19 -1.52
CA TYR A 65 -3.85 11.24 -2.36
C TYR A 65 -2.85 12.25 -2.89
N ARG A 66 -2.75 12.50 -4.22
CA ARG A 66 -1.83 13.55 -4.73
C ARG A 66 -2.04 14.88 -3.97
N HIS A 67 -0.95 15.62 -3.74
CA HIS A 67 -1.02 16.96 -3.15
C HIS A 67 -0.85 18.03 -4.23
N ASN A 68 -1.63 19.10 -4.14
CA ASN A 68 -1.40 20.29 -4.95
C ASN A 68 -0.26 21.16 -4.36
N GLU A 69 0.06 22.28 -5.02
CA GLU A 69 1.12 23.21 -4.58
C GLU A 69 0.94 23.78 -3.15
N ARG A 70 -0.27 23.67 -2.58
CA ARG A 70 -0.59 24.11 -1.22
C ARG A 70 -0.53 22.96 -0.20
N GLY A 71 -0.14 21.77 -0.62
CA GLY A 71 -0.11 20.57 0.23
C GLY A 71 -1.48 19.97 0.50
N VAL A 72 -2.51 20.32 -0.27
CA VAL A 72 -3.88 19.82 -0.09
C VAL A 72 -4.10 18.59 -0.96
N GLU A 73 -4.70 17.55 -0.37
CA GLU A 73 -5.14 16.33 -1.03
C GLU A 73 -6.11 16.61 -2.19
N VAL A 74 -5.82 16.03 -3.35
CA VAL A 74 -6.60 16.20 -4.57
C VAL A 74 -6.69 14.90 -5.36
N GLY A 75 -7.87 14.66 -5.93
CA GLY A 75 -8.12 13.52 -6.80
C GLY A 75 -8.36 12.20 -6.04
N PRO A 76 -8.39 11.06 -6.75
CA PRO A 76 -8.51 9.76 -6.14
C PRO A 76 -7.20 9.33 -5.47
N LEU A 77 -7.29 8.30 -4.62
CA LEU A 77 -6.12 7.55 -4.16
C LEU A 77 -5.38 6.94 -5.34
N ILE A 78 -4.05 6.95 -5.28
CA ILE A 78 -3.17 6.33 -6.27
C ILE A 78 -2.01 5.61 -5.60
N TRP A 79 -1.32 4.77 -6.35
CA TRP A 79 -0.08 4.13 -5.91
C TRP A 79 1.09 5.11 -5.91
N PHE A 80 1.85 5.09 -4.83
CA PHE A 80 3.14 5.73 -4.68
C PHE A 80 4.21 4.68 -4.45
N CYS A 81 5.43 4.96 -4.90
CA CYS A 81 6.62 4.21 -4.53
C CYS A 81 7.57 5.12 -3.76
N ARG A 82 8.03 4.63 -2.61
CA ARG A 82 8.97 5.34 -1.74
C ARG A 82 10.17 4.47 -1.41
N LYS A 83 11.30 5.11 -1.17
CA LYS A 83 12.47 4.43 -0.62
C LYS A 83 12.21 4.07 0.84
N LEU A 84 12.49 2.81 1.19
CA LEU A 84 12.49 2.38 2.58
C LEU A 84 13.77 2.84 3.27
N THR A 85 13.63 3.27 4.51
CA THR A 85 14.79 3.40 5.41
C THR A 85 15.36 2.02 5.73
N GLN A 86 16.58 1.99 6.27
CA GLN A 86 17.19 0.73 6.67
C GLN A 86 16.36 0.00 7.73
N GLU A 87 15.81 0.74 8.71
CA GLU A 87 14.98 0.21 9.79
C GLU A 87 13.71 -0.44 9.23
N GLU A 88 12.92 0.29 8.43
CA GLU A 88 11.70 -0.25 7.81
C GLU A 88 11.99 -1.46 6.91
N SER A 89 13.10 -1.42 6.16
CA SER A 89 13.54 -2.54 5.32
C SER A 89 13.84 -3.78 6.16
N GLU A 90 14.52 -3.62 7.30
CA GLU A 90 14.84 -4.70 8.22
C GLU A 90 13.59 -5.28 8.90
N GLU A 91 12.66 -4.43 9.32
CA GLU A 91 11.36 -4.84 9.88
C GLU A 91 10.56 -5.68 8.88
N LEU A 92 10.36 -5.17 7.66
CA LEU A 92 9.63 -5.88 6.61
C LEU A 92 10.31 -7.20 6.20
N LYS A 93 11.64 -7.24 6.18
CA LYS A 93 12.40 -8.46 5.93
C LYS A 93 12.26 -9.50 7.05
N GLN A 94 11.94 -9.08 8.27
CA GLN A 94 11.78 -9.97 9.42
C GLN A 94 10.35 -10.51 9.56
N LEU A 95 9.37 -9.95 8.85
CA LEU A 95 8.00 -10.47 8.85
C LEU A 95 7.94 -11.96 8.47
N PRO A 96 7.02 -12.73 9.04
CA PRO A 96 6.66 -14.06 8.57
C PRO A 96 6.37 -14.09 7.06
N ASP A 97 6.70 -15.21 6.40
CA ASP A 97 6.53 -15.33 4.95
C ASP A 97 5.07 -15.14 4.50
N ILE A 98 4.10 -15.56 5.32
CA ILE A 98 2.68 -15.37 5.03
C ILE A 98 2.28 -13.90 5.06
N GLU A 99 2.81 -13.11 5.99
CA GLU A 99 2.54 -11.67 6.11
C GLU A 99 3.16 -10.90 4.94
N LYS A 100 4.39 -11.24 4.58
CA LYS A 100 5.03 -10.73 3.36
C LYS A 100 4.19 -11.02 2.12
N GLU A 101 3.63 -12.22 2.05
CA GLU A 101 2.80 -12.63 0.93
C GLU A 101 1.45 -11.89 0.88
N THR A 102 0.82 -11.68 2.04
CA THR A 102 -0.38 -10.84 2.15
C THR A 102 -0.13 -9.46 1.55
N ILE A 103 0.96 -8.80 1.94
CA ILE A 103 1.33 -7.48 1.39
C ILE A 103 1.53 -7.56 -0.13
N ARG A 104 2.22 -8.58 -0.64
CA ARG A 104 2.44 -8.75 -2.09
C ARG A 104 1.13 -8.90 -2.86
N ILE A 105 0.21 -9.76 -2.40
CA ILE A 105 -1.08 -10.00 -3.06
C ILE A 105 -1.90 -8.71 -3.11
N LEU A 106 -1.94 -7.96 -2.00
CA LEU A 106 -2.68 -6.70 -1.95
C LEU A 106 -2.04 -5.64 -2.87
N ARG A 107 -0.70 -5.52 -2.92
CA ARG A 107 0.00 -4.60 -3.84
C ARG A 107 -0.29 -4.87 -5.32
N GLU A 108 -0.62 -6.10 -5.68
CA GLU A 108 -1.01 -6.48 -7.05
C GLU A 108 -2.43 -5.99 -7.42
N GLN A 109 -3.24 -5.52 -6.45
CA GLN A 109 -4.60 -5.07 -6.70
C GLN A 109 -4.65 -3.65 -7.27
N GLN A 110 -5.04 -3.56 -8.54
CA GLN A 110 -5.24 -2.30 -9.27
C GLN A 110 -6.69 -2.11 -9.74
N SER A 111 -7.64 -2.86 -9.17
CA SER A 111 -9.00 -2.98 -9.70
C SER A 111 -9.92 -1.80 -9.33
N GLU A 112 -11.08 -1.74 -10.00
CA GLU A 112 -12.17 -0.77 -9.71
C GLU A 112 -12.75 -0.92 -8.30
N GLU A 113 -12.58 -2.08 -7.65
CA GLU A 113 -13.10 -2.35 -6.31
C GLU A 113 -12.32 -1.60 -5.22
N GLY A 114 -11.09 -1.18 -5.53
CA GLY A 114 -10.24 -0.39 -4.63
C GLY A 114 -8.77 -0.76 -4.80
N LEU A 115 -7.89 0.24 -4.75
CA LEU A 115 -6.45 0.01 -4.75
C LEU A 115 -6.06 -0.73 -3.47
N GLY A 116 -5.27 -1.79 -3.60
CA GLY A 116 -4.74 -2.52 -2.46
C GLY A 116 -5.78 -3.23 -1.61
N THR A 117 -6.98 -3.48 -2.14
CA THR A 117 -8.14 -3.98 -1.40
C THR A 117 -8.66 -5.26 -2.05
N MET A 118 -9.08 -6.23 -1.22
CA MET A 118 -9.65 -7.51 -1.66
C MET A 118 -10.55 -8.08 -0.57
N ARG A 119 -11.59 -8.84 -0.95
CA ARG A 119 -12.38 -9.63 0.02
C ARG A 119 -11.50 -10.64 0.77
N GLU A 120 -11.76 -10.83 2.05
CA GLU A 120 -10.98 -11.74 2.90
C GLU A 120 -10.93 -13.17 2.33
N ARG A 121 -12.08 -13.68 1.86
CA ARG A 121 -12.16 -15.02 1.27
C ARG A 121 -11.21 -15.18 0.09
N ASP A 122 -11.17 -14.20 -0.80
CA ASP A 122 -10.39 -14.28 -2.04
C ASP A 122 -8.89 -14.19 -1.70
N LEU A 123 -8.51 -13.37 -0.70
CA LEU A 123 -7.15 -13.31 -0.17
C LEU A 123 -6.70 -14.64 0.45
N LEU A 124 -7.56 -15.27 1.25
CA LEU A 124 -7.29 -16.60 1.83
C LEU A 124 -7.12 -17.67 0.75
N GLU A 125 -7.91 -17.62 -0.32
CA GLU A 125 -7.75 -18.51 -1.48
C GLU A 125 -6.39 -18.30 -2.17
N HIS A 126 -5.98 -17.04 -2.38
CA HIS A 126 -4.66 -16.72 -2.91
C HIS A 126 -3.53 -17.24 -2.02
N LEU A 127 -3.58 -17.01 -0.71
CA LEU A 127 -2.57 -17.52 0.23
C LEU A 127 -2.49 -19.05 0.22
N ARG A 128 -3.63 -19.74 0.24
CA ARG A 128 -3.68 -21.22 0.14
C ARG A 128 -3.13 -21.74 -1.18
N SER A 129 -3.39 -21.04 -2.28
CA SER A 129 -2.84 -21.41 -3.60
C SER A 129 -1.31 -21.33 -3.65
N ARG A 130 -0.70 -20.47 -2.80
CA ARG A 130 0.76 -20.32 -2.66
C ARG A 130 1.35 -21.24 -1.57
N GLY A 131 0.54 -22.13 -1.00
CA GLY A 131 0.98 -23.18 -0.06
C GLY A 131 0.89 -22.81 1.41
N PHE A 132 0.26 -21.68 1.76
CA PHE A 132 0.04 -21.29 3.16
C PHE A 132 -1.23 -21.93 3.72
N GLU A 133 -1.09 -22.66 4.83
CA GLU A 133 -2.22 -23.20 5.57
C GLU A 133 -2.67 -22.19 6.63
N THR A 134 -3.65 -21.34 6.27
CA THR A 134 -4.25 -20.39 7.20
C THR A 134 -5.79 -20.37 7.13
N GLU A 135 -6.39 -20.16 8.29
CA GLU A 135 -7.83 -19.94 8.46
C GLU A 135 -8.19 -18.45 8.53
N PHE A 136 -7.24 -17.60 8.92
CA PHE A 136 -7.43 -16.17 9.11
C PHE A 136 -6.42 -15.36 8.30
N THR A 137 -6.83 -14.17 7.87
CA THR A 137 -5.91 -13.24 7.22
C THR A 137 -4.91 -12.68 8.24
N PRO A 138 -3.59 -12.69 7.95
CA PRO A 138 -2.62 -12.01 8.80
C PRO A 138 -2.84 -10.49 8.79
N MET A 139 -3.16 -9.93 9.95
CA MET A 139 -3.19 -8.47 10.16
C MET A 139 -1.79 -7.99 10.54
N ILE A 140 -1.38 -6.88 9.92
CA ILE A 140 -0.02 -6.35 10.06
C ILE A 140 -0.17 -4.90 10.48
N GLU A 141 0.29 -4.58 11.69
CA GLU A 141 0.21 -3.23 12.24
C GLU A 141 0.75 -2.20 11.25
N ASP A 142 -0.02 -1.12 11.03
CA ASP A 142 0.27 -0.04 10.08
C ASP A 142 0.40 -0.45 8.59
N TYR A 143 0.16 -1.71 8.20
CA TYR A 143 0.23 -2.16 6.80
C TYR A 143 -1.05 -2.81 6.28
N VAL A 144 -1.70 -3.68 7.06
CA VAL A 144 -2.87 -4.46 6.61
C VAL A 144 -3.96 -4.38 7.68
N SER A 145 -5.15 -3.94 7.26
CA SER A 145 -6.34 -3.82 8.12
C SER A 145 -7.58 -4.31 7.38
N ASP A 146 -8.70 -4.33 8.08
CA ASP A 146 -9.98 -4.85 7.64
C ASP A 146 -11.11 -3.81 7.78
N TYR A 147 -12.15 -3.98 6.99
CA TYR A 147 -13.44 -3.34 7.23
C TYR A 147 -14.57 -4.27 6.77
N PHE A 148 -15.75 -4.06 7.34
CA PHE A 148 -16.94 -4.81 6.97
C PHE A 148 -17.89 -3.91 6.16
N THR A 149 -18.43 -4.46 5.07
CA THR A 149 -19.48 -3.81 4.27
C THR A 149 -20.62 -4.78 4.02
N THR A 150 -21.78 -4.29 3.62
CA THR A 150 -22.92 -5.14 3.26
C THR A 150 -23.01 -5.29 1.74
N GLU A 151 -22.95 -6.52 1.26
CA GLU A 151 -23.10 -6.87 -0.16
C GLU A 151 -24.19 -7.92 -0.29
N ASP A 152 -25.17 -7.66 -1.17
CA ASP A 152 -26.32 -8.55 -1.37
C ASP A 152 -27.06 -8.96 -0.07
N GLY A 153 -27.00 -8.11 0.95
CA GLY A 153 -27.63 -8.32 2.26
C GLY A 153 -26.79 -9.15 3.24
N GLU A 154 -25.57 -9.54 2.87
CA GLU A 154 -24.62 -10.23 3.72
C GLU A 154 -23.51 -9.29 4.17
N LEU A 155 -23.03 -9.49 5.40
CA LEU A 155 -21.85 -8.77 5.91
C LEU A 155 -20.61 -9.44 5.33
N VAL A 156 -19.83 -8.68 4.56
CA VAL A 156 -18.62 -9.14 3.87
C VAL A 156 -17.42 -8.39 4.43
N GLU A 157 -16.40 -9.16 4.81
CA GLU A 157 -15.11 -8.65 5.28
C GLU A 157 -14.17 -8.37 4.11
N TRP A 158 -13.60 -7.17 4.11
CA TRP A 158 -12.64 -6.70 3.14
C TRP A 158 -11.33 -6.37 3.83
N ILE A 159 -10.24 -6.75 3.18
CA ILE A 159 -8.88 -6.53 3.65
C ILE A 159 -8.22 -5.51 2.72
N TYR A 160 -7.50 -4.57 3.31
CA TYR A 160 -6.85 -3.50 2.56
C TYR A 160 -5.45 -3.17 3.08
N LEU A 161 -4.61 -2.67 2.17
CA LEU A 161 -3.36 -2.01 2.55
C LEU A 161 -3.68 -0.63 3.11
N VAL A 162 -3.23 -0.38 4.35
CA VAL A 162 -3.51 0.88 5.05
C VAL A 162 -2.90 2.04 4.25
N PRO A 163 -3.72 2.99 3.76
CA PRO A 163 -3.22 4.18 3.08
C PRO A 163 -2.33 5.03 3.99
N GLN A 164 -1.34 5.69 3.41
CA GLN A 164 -0.35 6.46 4.16
C GLN A 164 -0.97 7.62 4.96
N PHE A 165 -2.04 8.23 4.45
CA PHE A 165 -2.73 9.32 5.15
C PHE A 165 -3.42 8.83 6.45
N GLU A 166 -3.84 7.56 6.51
CA GLU A 166 -4.45 6.97 7.71
C GLU A 166 -3.45 6.76 8.85
N LEU A 167 -2.16 6.67 8.51
CA LEU A 167 -1.07 6.55 9.48
C LEU A 167 -0.77 7.88 10.19
N SER A 168 -1.31 9.01 9.70
CA SER A 168 -1.11 10.31 10.30
C SER A 168 -1.80 10.45 11.66
N GLU A 169 -1.18 11.19 12.58
CA GLU A 169 -1.79 11.48 13.89
C GLU A 169 -3.08 12.28 13.76
N ASP A 170 -3.18 13.17 12.78
CA ASP A 170 -4.38 13.96 12.52
C ASP A 170 -5.57 13.06 12.16
N TYR A 171 -5.36 12.06 11.29
CA TYR A 171 -6.39 11.08 10.96
C TYR A 171 -6.73 10.20 12.16
N LYS A 172 -5.72 9.66 12.85
CA LYS A 172 -5.90 8.83 14.06
C LYS A 172 -6.67 9.58 15.15
N GLN A 173 -6.40 10.88 15.34
CA GLN A 173 -7.14 11.72 16.27
C GLN A 173 -8.59 11.95 15.82
N GLY A 174 -8.80 12.28 14.54
CA GLY A 174 -10.14 12.47 13.98
C GLY A 174 -11.03 11.24 14.15
N MET A 175 -10.48 10.04 13.94
CA MET A 175 -11.21 8.78 14.14
C MET A 175 -11.59 8.55 15.61
N ARG A 176 -10.67 8.82 16.55
CA ARG A 176 -10.98 8.73 18.00
C ARG A 176 -12.12 9.67 18.40
N GLU A 177 -12.15 10.89 17.86
CA GLU A 177 -13.21 11.86 18.14
C GLU A 177 -14.57 11.40 17.59
N LEU A 178 -14.58 10.80 16.39
CA LEU A 178 -15.80 10.22 15.80
C LEU A 178 -16.33 9.04 16.63
N ASP A 179 -15.45 8.16 17.10
CA ASP A 179 -15.80 7.01 17.94
C ASP A 179 -16.39 7.46 19.29
N GLU A 180 -15.75 8.44 19.94
CA GLU A 180 -16.26 9.04 21.18
C GLU A 180 -17.64 9.67 20.97
N MET A 181 -17.85 10.39 19.86
CA MET A 181 -19.15 10.95 19.53
C MET A 181 -20.21 9.88 19.25
N SER A 182 -19.83 8.78 18.59
CA SER A 182 -20.73 7.66 18.30
C SER A 182 -21.18 6.97 19.59
N LEU A 183 -20.22 6.63 20.46
CA LEU A 183 -20.47 6.04 21.77
C LEU A 183 -21.37 6.93 22.63
N GLN A 184 -21.13 8.25 22.62
CA GLN A 184 -21.99 9.20 23.34
C GLN A 184 -23.42 9.23 22.79
N LYS A 185 -23.64 9.04 21.49
CA LYS A 185 -24.98 8.97 20.90
C LYS A 185 -25.70 7.68 21.29
N GLU A 186 -25.01 6.54 21.27
CA GLU A 186 -25.58 5.26 21.71
C GLU A 186 -25.97 5.29 23.18
N LEU A 187 -25.07 5.76 24.06
CA LEU A 187 -25.35 5.91 25.48
C LEU A 187 -26.51 6.87 25.79
N ARG A 188 -26.83 7.81 24.89
CA ARG A 188 -28.02 8.66 25.01
C ARG A 188 -29.29 7.92 24.61
N ARG A 189 -29.26 7.15 23.52
CA ARG A 189 -30.39 6.33 23.08
C ARG A 189 -30.78 5.31 24.15
N GLU A 190 -29.81 4.62 24.73
CA GLU A 190 -30.04 3.66 25.81
C GLU A 190 -30.60 4.28 27.10
N ARG A 191 -30.46 5.60 27.30
CA ARG A 191 -31.03 6.31 28.44
C ARG A 191 -32.42 6.89 28.18
N GLU A 192 -32.83 6.94 26.92
CA GLU A 192 -34.13 7.44 26.47
C GLU A 192 -35.15 6.31 26.27
N ASP A 193 -34.69 5.05 26.22
CA ASP A 193 -35.50 3.82 26.28
C ASP A 193 -35.74 3.33 27.73
#